data_AF-A0A7C3JUL3-F1
#
_entry.id   AF-A0A7C3JUL3-F1
#
_cell.length_a   1.000
_cell.length_b   1.000
_cell.length_c   1.000
_cell.angle_alpha   90.00
_cell.angle_beta   90.00
_cell.angle_gamma   90.00
#
_symmetry.space_group_name_H-M   'P 1'
#
loop_
_entity.id
_entity.type
_entity.pdbx_description
1 polymer ?
#
loop_
_entity_poly.entity_id
_entity_poly.type
_entity_poly.pdbx_seq_one_letter_code
_entity_poly.pdbx_strand_id
1 'polypeptide(L)'
;VGCEHGVCGACTILMNGETVRSCIMLAVQADGAELMTVEGLAKPGGELHPIQEAFREKHGLQCGFCTPGFLMTTYELLQKHPDADEEQMKEWLSGNLCRCTGYQDILESVKLTAARLRKA
;
A
#
# COMPACT_ATOMS: atom_id res chain seq x y z
N VAL A 1 3.26 -14.93 -10.32
CA VAL A 1 4.42 -14.97 -9.39
C VAL A 1 5.15 -13.64 -9.49
N GLY A 2 5.50 -13.02 -8.36
CA GLY A 2 6.17 -11.70 -8.34
C GLY A 2 7.70 -11.77 -8.35
N CYS A 3 8.30 -12.50 -7.39
CA CYS A 3 9.77 -12.56 -7.25
C CYS A 3 10.31 -13.77 -6.44
N GLU A 4 9.50 -14.42 -5.59
CA GLU A 4 9.88 -15.61 -4.79
C GLU A 4 10.89 -15.37 -3.65
N HIS A 5 11.34 -14.13 -3.46
CA HIS A 5 12.39 -13.77 -2.49
C HIS A 5 12.13 -12.42 -1.78
N GLY A 6 10.89 -11.95 -1.75
CA GLY A 6 10.47 -10.77 -0.97
C GLY A 6 10.78 -9.38 -1.57
N VAL A 7 11.56 -9.31 -2.66
CA VAL A 7 12.07 -8.03 -3.21
C VAL A 7 10.99 -7.15 -3.83
N CYS A 8 10.04 -7.71 -4.59
CA CYS A 8 9.11 -6.89 -5.39
C CYS A 8 8.04 -6.15 -4.57
N GLY A 9 7.75 -6.60 -3.35
CA GLY A 9 6.70 -6.04 -2.50
C GLY A 9 5.24 -6.25 -2.93
N ALA A 10 4.97 -6.87 -4.08
CA ALA A 10 3.59 -7.15 -4.51
C ALA A 10 2.78 -8.04 -3.54
N CYS A 11 3.44 -8.78 -2.65
CA CYS A 11 2.83 -9.65 -1.63
C CYS A 11 2.59 -8.95 -0.28
N THR A 12 2.72 -7.62 -0.22
CA THR A 12 2.60 -6.86 1.03
C THR A 12 1.17 -6.90 1.57
N ILE A 13 1.05 -7.28 2.83
CA ILE A 13 -0.18 -7.25 3.64
C ILE A 13 0.15 -6.57 4.97
N LEU A 14 -0.86 -6.26 5.78
CA LEU A 14 -0.65 -5.87 7.17
C LEU A 14 -0.80 -7.08 8.08
N MET A 15 0.09 -7.19 9.05
CA MET A 15 0.02 -8.12 10.18
C MET A 15 0.20 -7.31 11.45
N ASN A 16 -0.82 -7.29 12.31
CA ASN A 16 -0.86 -6.50 13.54
C ASN A 16 -0.56 -5.00 13.29
N GLY A 17 -1.08 -4.45 12.19
CA GLY A 17 -0.91 -3.05 11.81
C GLY A 17 0.42 -2.70 11.11
N GLU A 18 1.32 -3.67 10.91
CA GLU A 18 2.62 -3.46 10.24
C GLU A 18 2.70 -4.21 8.92
N THR A 19 3.33 -3.60 7.91
CA THR A 19 3.50 -4.25 6.62
C THR A 19 4.51 -5.40 6.68
N VAL A 20 4.11 -6.55 6.12
CA VAL A 20 4.96 -7.73 6.01
C VAL A 20 4.91 -8.31 4.60
N ARG A 21 5.97 -9.03 4.23
CA ARG A 21 6.05 -9.78 2.96
C ARG A 21 5.47 -11.18 3.17
N SER A 22 4.22 -11.40 2.75
CA SER A 22 3.58 -12.70 2.96
C SER A 22 4.31 -13.87 2.28
N CYS A 23 5.03 -13.61 1.17
CA CYS A 23 5.76 -14.68 0.46
C CYS A 23 6.98 -15.26 1.19
N ILE A 24 7.48 -14.58 2.23
CA ILE A 24 8.61 -15.05 3.06
C ILE A 24 8.18 -15.28 4.51
N MET A 25 6.88 -15.45 4.73
CA MET A 25 6.27 -15.79 6.01
C MET A 25 5.59 -17.15 5.89
N LEU A 26 5.74 -17.99 6.90
CA LEU A 26 4.98 -19.23 7.00
C LEU A 26 3.57 -18.93 7.51
N ALA A 27 2.57 -19.61 6.96
CA ALA A 27 1.18 -19.41 7.38
C ALA A 27 0.96 -19.61 8.89
N VAL A 28 1.65 -20.57 9.52
CA VAL A 28 1.55 -20.84 10.97
C VAL A 28 2.02 -19.66 11.84
N GLN A 29 2.87 -18.76 11.30
CA GLN A 29 3.29 -17.57 12.02
C GLN A 29 2.16 -16.53 12.16
N ALA A 30 1.10 -16.64 11.35
CA ALA A 30 -0.07 -15.78 11.43
C ALA A 30 -1.12 -16.25 12.46
N ASP A 31 -0.88 -17.35 13.18
CA ASP A 31 -1.79 -17.82 14.21
C ASP A 31 -1.98 -16.75 15.31
N GLY A 32 -3.24 -16.39 15.58
CA GLY A 32 -3.61 -15.32 16.51
C GLY A 32 -3.31 -13.89 16.05
N ALA A 33 -2.77 -13.68 14.85
CA ALA A 33 -2.48 -12.34 14.34
C ALA A 33 -3.70 -11.69 13.65
N GLU A 34 -3.77 -10.36 13.70
CA GLU A 34 -4.72 -9.58 12.90
C GLU A 34 -4.13 -9.33 11.52
N LEU A 35 -4.76 -9.86 10.47
CA LEU A 35 -4.33 -9.67 9.09
C LEU A 35 -5.29 -8.73 8.35
N MET A 36 -4.72 -7.86 7.52
CA MET A 36 -5.47 -7.05 6.56
C MET A 36 -4.80 -7.08 5.19
N THR A 37 -5.59 -7.34 4.16
CA THR A 37 -5.20 -7.32 2.75
C THR A 37 -5.88 -6.16 2.02
N VAL A 38 -5.59 -5.99 0.72
CA VAL A 38 -6.14 -4.89 -0.10
C VAL A 38 -7.68 -4.91 -0.14
N GLU A 39 -8.28 -6.10 -0.08
CA GLU A 39 -9.73 -6.30 -0.04
C GLU A 39 -10.37 -5.67 1.20
N GLY A 40 -9.62 -5.55 2.30
CA GLY A 40 -10.08 -4.93 3.54
C GLY A 40 -10.13 -3.40 3.53
N LEU A 41 -9.56 -2.73 2.51
CA LEU A 41 -9.55 -1.28 2.44
C LEU A 41 -10.94 -0.69 2.17
N ALA A 42 -11.70 -1.31 1.27
CA ALA A 42 -13.02 -0.82 0.92
C ALA A 42 -14.00 -1.05 2.09
N LYS A 43 -14.86 -0.07 2.37
CA LYS A 43 -15.89 -0.25 3.41
C LYS A 43 -16.94 -1.27 2.97
N PRO A 44 -17.67 -1.89 3.92
CA PRO A 44 -18.89 -2.63 3.60
C PRO A 44 -19.82 -1.80 2.72
N GLY A 45 -20.22 -2.32 1.56
CA GLY A 45 -20.98 -1.58 0.55
C GLY A 45 -20.17 -1.12 -0.67
N GLY A 46 -18.85 -1.32 -0.66
CA GLY A 46 -18.00 -1.10 -1.83
C GLY A 46 -17.51 0.35 -2.01
N GLU A 47 -17.73 1.21 -1.00
CA GLU A 47 -17.12 2.54 -0.98
C GLU A 47 -15.60 2.40 -0.88
N LEU A 48 -14.88 2.96 -1.86
CA LEU A 48 -13.43 2.89 -1.92
C LEU A 48 -12.81 3.73 -0.78
N HIS A 49 -11.72 3.21 -0.22
CA HIS A 49 -10.89 3.97 0.70
C HIS A 49 -10.27 5.20 0.01
N PRO A 50 -10.02 6.32 0.71
CA PRO A 50 -9.33 7.49 0.14
C PRO A 50 -8.03 7.16 -0.61
N ILE A 51 -7.29 6.13 -0.16
CA ILE A 51 -6.10 5.62 -0.85
C ILE A 51 -6.47 5.05 -2.23
N GLN A 52 -7.47 4.17 -2.30
CA GLN A 52 -7.91 3.55 -3.56
C GLN A 52 -8.43 4.62 -4.54
N GLU A 53 -9.22 5.58 -4.04
CA GLU A 53 -9.70 6.73 -4.81
C GLU A 53 -8.55 7.57 -5.37
N ALA A 54 -7.54 7.89 -4.55
CA ALA A 54 -6.40 8.67 -4.99
C ALA A 54 -5.57 7.96 -6.07
N PHE A 55 -5.32 6.65 -5.92
CA PHE A 55 -4.61 5.86 -6.94
C PHE A 55 -5.39 5.79 -8.25
N ARG A 56 -6.72 5.71 -8.21
CA ARG A 56 -7.58 5.80 -9.40
C ARG A 56 -7.46 7.16 -10.07
N GLU A 57 -7.60 8.24 -9.33
CA GLU A 57 -7.60 9.61 -9.88
C GLU A 57 -6.25 10.02 -10.44
N LYS A 58 -5.17 9.72 -9.72
CA LYS A 58 -3.81 10.11 -10.10
C LYS A 58 -3.13 9.14 -11.03
N HIS A 59 -3.84 8.12 -11.52
CA HIS A 59 -3.29 7.11 -12.43
C HIS A 59 -2.09 6.39 -11.81
N GLY A 60 -2.14 6.17 -10.48
CA GLY A 60 -1.11 5.46 -9.71
C GLY A 60 -1.02 3.96 -10.02
N LEU A 61 -1.70 3.48 -11.06
CA LEU A 61 -1.61 2.12 -11.55
C LEU A 61 -1.72 2.06 -13.08
N GLN A 62 -1.16 1.01 -13.67
CA GLN A 62 -1.36 0.63 -15.07
C GLN A 62 -1.78 -0.84 -15.15
N CYS A 63 -0.83 -1.77 -15.12
CA CYS A 63 -1.15 -3.21 -15.13
C CYS A 63 -1.85 -3.70 -13.85
N GLY A 64 -1.80 -2.92 -12.77
CA GLY A 64 -2.43 -3.25 -11.48
C GLY A 64 -1.66 -4.24 -10.60
N PHE A 65 -0.64 -4.91 -11.11
CA PHE A 65 0.00 -6.04 -10.40
C PHE A 65 0.65 -5.66 -9.07
N CYS A 66 1.36 -4.52 -9.02
CA CYS A 66 1.99 -4.03 -7.79
C CYS A 66 1.04 -3.22 -6.91
N THR A 67 -0.14 -2.85 -7.42
CA THR A 67 -1.04 -1.89 -6.76
C THR A 67 -1.45 -2.32 -5.36
N PRO A 68 -1.85 -3.59 -5.10
CA PRO A 68 -2.17 -4.03 -3.74
C PRO A 68 -1.06 -3.72 -2.72
N GLY A 69 0.20 -4.04 -3.05
CA GLY A 69 1.33 -3.80 -2.15
C GLY A 69 1.55 -2.33 -1.84
N PHE A 70 1.46 -1.46 -2.86
CA PHE A 70 1.54 -0.02 -2.68
C PHE A 70 0.41 0.54 -1.81
N LEU A 71 -0.82 0.04 -1.98
CA LEU A 71 -1.96 0.49 -1.18
C LEU A 71 -1.78 0.12 0.30
N MET A 72 -1.32 -1.10 0.60
CA MET A 72 -1.06 -1.53 1.98
C MET A 72 0.09 -0.76 2.64
N THR A 73 1.19 -0.53 1.91
CA THR A 73 2.30 0.32 2.40
C THR A 73 1.87 1.77 2.63
N THR A 74 1.04 2.32 1.73
CA THR A 74 0.50 3.68 1.90
C THR A 74 -0.39 3.77 3.13
N TYR A 75 -1.18 2.73 3.40
CA TYR A 75 -2.04 2.66 4.57
C TYR A 75 -1.23 2.74 5.87
N GLU A 76 -0.21 1.89 6.03
CA GLU A 76 0.64 1.93 7.23
C GLU A 76 1.37 3.28 7.36
N LEU A 77 1.98 3.75 6.26
CA LEU A 77 2.70 5.03 6.24
C LEU A 77 1.84 6.16 6.80
N LEU A 78 0.62 6.34 6.30
CA LEU A 78 -0.22 7.47 6.68
C LEU A 78 -0.92 7.28 8.03
N GLN A 79 -1.03 6.05 8.53
CA GLN A 79 -1.44 5.79 9.91
C GLN A 79 -0.34 6.18 10.91
N LYS A 80 0.93 5.85 10.62
CA LYS A 80 2.06 6.16 11.50
C LYS A 80 2.59 7.59 11.33
N HIS A 81 2.51 8.14 10.11
CA HIS A 81 3.07 9.42 9.72
C HIS A 81 2.06 10.21 8.85
N PRO A 82 0.98 10.75 9.44
CA PRO A 82 -0.05 11.50 8.70
C PRO A 82 0.47 12.77 8.01
N ASP A 83 1.60 13.30 8.50
CA ASP A 83 2.29 14.48 7.97
C ASP A 83 3.59 14.13 7.23
N ALA A 84 3.74 12.87 6.78
CA ALA A 84 4.92 12.45 6.04
C ALA A 84 5.24 13.42 4.90
N ASP A 85 6.52 13.80 4.79
CA ASP A 85 7.00 14.59 3.67
C ASP A 85 7.29 13.71 2.45
N GLU A 86 7.65 14.33 1.33
CA GLU A 86 7.90 13.60 0.09
C GLU A 86 9.07 12.61 0.20
N GLU A 87 10.11 12.93 0.96
CA GLU A 87 11.28 12.07 1.12
C GLU A 87 10.91 10.82 1.93
N GLN A 88 10.18 11.00 3.03
CA GLN A 88 9.65 9.91 3.83
C GLN A 88 8.68 9.04 3.02
N MET A 89 7.80 9.65 2.20
CA MET A 89 6.92 8.89 1.30
C MET A 89 7.74 8.02 0.33
N LYS A 90 8.79 8.56 -0.30
CA LYS A 90 9.64 7.80 -1.22
C LYS A 90 10.35 6.64 -0.52
N GLU A 91 10.87 6.87 0.68
CA GLU A 91 11.55 5.84 1.45
C GLU A 91 10.63 4.67 1.77
N TRP A 92 9.41 4.95 2.24
CA TRP A 92 8.40 3.92 2.51
C TRP A 92 7.97 3.18 1.24
N LEU A 93 7.80 3.90 0.12
CA LEU A 93 7.41 3.31 -1.16
C LEU A 93 8.53 2.47 -1.79
N SER A 94 9.80 2.68 -1.40
CA SER A 94 10.97 1.97 -1.95
C SER A 94 10.89 0.45 -1.78
N GLY A 95 10.12 -0.02 -0.80
CA GLY A 95 9.83 -1.44 -0.61
C GLY A 95 8.93 -2.06 -1.69
N ASN A 96 8.32 -1.31 -2.60
CA ASN A 96 7.46 -1.87 -3.63
C ASN A 96 7.99 -1.52 -5.02
N LEU A 97 8.15 -2.52 -5.87
CA LEU A 97 8.65 -2.33 -7.23
C LEU A 97 7.49 -2.20 -8.21
N CYS A 98 7.58 -1.19 -9.08
CA CYS A 98 6.67 -1.00 -10.19
C CYS A 98 7.43 -1.00 -11.51
N ARG A 99 6.93 -1.76 -12.50
CA ARG A 99 7.52 -1.78 -13.85
C ARG A 99 6.82 -0.87 -14.85
N CYS A 100 5.66 -0.32 -14.49
CA CYS A 100 4.78 0.35 -15.44
C CYS A 100 4.71 1.87 -15.25
N THR A 101 4.53 2.36 -14.02
CA THR A 101 4.21 3.78 -13.75
C THR A 101 5.42 4.71 -13.73
N GLY A 102 6.62 4.19 -13.42
CA GLY A 102 7.77 5.04 -13.12
C GLY A 102 7.67 5.80 -11.78
N TYR A 103 6.79 5.35 -10.88
CA TYR A 103 6.61 5.82 -9.49
C TYR A 103 6.04 7.22 -9.26
N GLN A 104 6.15 8.14 -10.22
CA GLN A 104 5.69 9.52 -10.02
C GLN A 104 4.18 9.59 -9.70
N ASP A 105 3.34 8.93 -10.48
CA ASP A 105 1.88 8.93 -10.26
C ASP A 105 1.47 8.18 -8.99
N ILE A 106 2.27 7.20 -8.56
CA ILE A 106 2.09 6.53 -7.26
C ILE A 106 2.34 7.54 -6.13
N LEU A 107 3.46 8.26 -6.19
CA LEU A 107 3.80 9.28 -5.19
C LEU A 107 2.74 10.39 -5.13
N GLU A 108 2.24 10.86 -6.28
CA GLU A 108 1.15 11.84 -6.33
C GLU A 108 -0.17 11.29 -5.75
N SER A 109 -0.43 9.98 -5.89
CA SER A 109 -1.57 9.31 -5.25
C SER A 109 -1.44 9.31 -3.71
N VAL A 110 -0.23 9.04 -3.19
CA VAL A 110 0.04 9.09 -1.74
C VAL A 110 -0.12 10.50 -1.20
N LYS A 111 0.45 11.51 -1.88
CA LYS A 111 0.29 12.92 -1.50
C LYS A 111 -1.18 13.36 -1.47
N LEU A 112 -1.96 12.98 -2.48
CA LEU A 112 -3.39 13.27 -2.52
C LEU A 112 -4.13 12.59 -1.36
N THR A 113 -3.79 11.33 -1.06
CA THR A 113 -4.36 10.61 0.09
C THR A 113 -4.06 11.36 1.39
N ALA A 114 -2.81 11.72 1.65
CA ALA A 114 -2.39 12.44 2.85
C ALA A 114 -3.17 13.77 2.99
N ALA A 115 -3.31 14.51 1.89
CA ALA A 115 -4.08 15.76 1.87
C ALA A 115 -5.58 15.56 2.16
N ARG A 116 -6.17 14.42 1.79
CA ARG A 116 -7.58 14.09 2.07
C ARG A 116 -7.78 13.70 3.54
N LEU A 117 -6.90 12.84 4.07
CA LEU A 117 -7.00 12.37 5.44
C LEU A 117 -6.82 13.50 6.46
N ARG A 118 -6.01 14.53 6.17
CA ARG A 118 -5.87 15.72 7.02
C ARG A 118 -7.09 16.66 7.03
N LYS A 119 -7.98 16.54 6.05
CA LYS A 119 -9.18 17.39 5.93
C LYS A 119 -10.43 16.74 6.51
N ALA A 120 -10.38 15.44 6.80
CA ALA A 120 -11.46 14.68 7.43
C ALA A 120 -11.38 14.82 8.95
#